data_AF-A0A7S4QQX5-F1
#
_entry.id   AF-A0A7S4QQX5-F1
#
_cell.length_a   1.000
_cell.length_b   1.000
_cell.length_c   1.000
_cell.angle_alpha   90.00
_cell.angle_beta   90.00
_cell.angle_gamma   90.00
#
_symmetry.space_group_name_H-M   'P 1'
#
loop_
_entity.id
_entity.type
_entity.pdbx_description
1 polymer ?
#
loop_
_entity_poly.entity_id
_entity_poly.type
_entity_poly.pdbx_seq_one_letter_code
_entity_poly.pdbx_strand_id
1 'polypeptide(L)'
;KNNRGQRLTIATLVELSRGLFSVKLIEQMEREILTALRWKINPPTVVQYISHLVELFPTQCAHSDFSRARHGILEMSRFFSELSVYQASLSIEQRPSVVAFSCVLNAMECVSTVSLPYSVRQDFVTNIAKATHLREGMMEVCEARSHLRELHSTISENQFDLSGDTTYNDNGASPVCVSGRQVL
;
A
#
# COMPACT_ATOMS: atom_id res chain seq x y z
N LYS A 1 -1.87 6.96 -21.29
CA LYS A 1 -3.12 7.68 -20.92
C LYS A 1 -3.38 7.40 -19.44
N ASN A 2 -3.24 8.40 -18.57
CA ASN A 2 -3.27 8.22 -17.11
C ASN A 2 -4.70 8.04 -16.59
N ASN A 3 -4.98 6.92 -15.93
CA ASN A 3 -6.25 6.56 -15.26
C ASN A 3 -6.54 7.38 -13.98
N ARG A 4 -6.04 8.61 -13.85
CA ARG A 4 -6.36 9.49 -12.71
C ARG A 4 -7.67 10.22 -13.01
N GLY A 5 -8.81 9.58 -12.75
CA GLY A 5 -10.10 10.26 -12.80
C GLY A 5 -11.33 9.44 -13.15
N GLN A 6 -11.25 8.11 -13.29
CA GLN A 6 -12.46 7.32 -13.43
C GLN A 6 -13.18 7.26 -12.08
N ARG A 7 -14.32 7.95 -12.00
CA ARG A 7 -15.21 7.87 -10.84
C ARG A 7 -15.88 6.50 -10.87
N LEU A 8 -15.72 5.73 -9.80
CA LEU A 8 -16.47 4.51 -9.61
C LEU A 8 -17.96 4.86 -9.54
N THR A 9 -18.79 4.25 -10.39
CA THR A 9 -20.24 4.49 -10.40
C THR A 9 -20.97 3.39 -9.63
N ILE A 10 -22.17 3.67 -9.12
CA ILE A 10 -23.00 2.67 -8.45
C ILE A 10 -23.37 1.53 -9.43
N ALA A 11 -23.59 1.84 -10.70
CA ALA A 11 -23.84 0.83 -11.72
C ALA A 11 -22.67 -0.16 -11.86
N THR A 12 -21.43 0.34 -11.80
CA THR A 12 -20.22 -0.50 -11.79
C THR A 12 -20.17 -1.40 -10.56
N LEU A 13 -20.56 -0.91 -9.38
CA LEU A 13 -20.62 -1.74 -8.17
C LEU A 13 -21.68 -2.85 -8.27
N VAL A 14 -22.85 -2.56 -8.86
CA VAL A 14 -23.88 -3.58 -9.13
C VAL A 14 -23.34 -4.66 -10.06
N GLU A 15 -22.67 -4.27 -11.13
CA GLU A 15 -22.03 -5.19 -12.07
C GLU A 15 -20.96 -6.07 -11.40
N LEU A 16 -20.06 -5.46 -10.61
CA LEU A 16 -19.02 -6.18 -9.86
C LEU A 16 -19.62 -7.13 -8.81
N SER A 17 -20.76 -6.77 -8.24
CA SER A 17 -21.52 -7.63 -7.32
C SER A 17 -22.31 -8.74 -8.04
N ARG A 18 -22.25 -8.84 -9.37
CA ARG A 18 -23.04 -9.77 -10.20
C ARG A 18 -24.54 -9.68 -9.95
N GLY A 19 -25.03 -8.47 -9.68
CA GLY A 19 -26.44 -8.19 -9.38
C GLY A 19 -26.91 -8.62 -7.99
N LEU A 20 -26.01 -9.04 -7.09
CA LEU A 20 -26.37 -9.38 -5.70
C LEU A 20 -26.88 -8.16 -4.92
N PHE A 21 -26.40 -6.97 -5.25
CA PHE A 21 -26.84 -5.72 -4.63
C PHE A 21 -27.54 -4.83 -5.64
N SER A 22 -28.70 -4.30 -5.25
CA SER A 22 -29.41 -3.31 -6.06
C SER A 22 -28.84 -1.91 -5.82
N VAL A 23 -29.03 -1.00 -6.79
CA VAL A 23 -28.66 0.42 -6.66
C VAL A 23 -29.19 1.02 -5.37
N LYS A 24 -30.47 0.82 -5.07
CA LYS A 24 -31.14 1.35 -3.86
C LYS A 24 -30.48 0.85 -2.57
N LEU A 25 -30.08 -0.42 -2.54
CA LEU A 25 -29.42 -1.00 -1.36
C LEU A 25 -28.03 -0.39 -1.15
N ILE A 26 -27.27 -0.16 -2.22
CA ILE A 26 -25.95 0.48 -2.16
C ILE A 26 -26.08 1.93 -1.67
N GLU A 27 -27.04 2.71 -2.20
CA GLU A 27 -27.30 4.08 -1.78
C GLU A 27 -27.73 4.18 -0.30
N GLN A 28 -28.55 3.22 0.15
CA GLN A 28 -28.94 3.13 1.55
C GLN A 28 -27.72 2.87 2.45
N MET A 29 -26.90 1.87 2.11
CA MET A 29 -25.69 1.54 2.87
C MET A 29 -24.68 2.69 2.89
N GLU A 30 -24.52 3.41 1.76
CA GLU A 30 -23.69 4.61 1.70
C GLU A 30 -24.15 5.65 2.73
N ARG A 31 -25.47 5.93 2.78
CA ARG A 31 -26.03 6.90 3.72
C ARG A 31 -25.88 6.47 5.17
N GLU A 32 -26.04 5.18 5.46
CA GLU A 32 -25.83 4.61 6.80
C GLU A 32 -24.37 4.74 7.24
N ILE A 33 -23.41 4.38 6.37
CA ILE A 33 -21.97 4.50 6.65
C ILE A 33 -21.56 5.96 6.86
N LEU A 34 -21.96 6.87 5.97
CA LEU A 34 -21.64 8.31 6.09
C LEU A 34 -22.19 8.91 7.38
N THR A 35 -23.40 8.51 7.78
CA THR A 35 -24.03 8.95 9.03
C THR A 35 -23.28 8.41 10.25
N ALA A 36 -22.95 7.12 10.24
CA ALA A 36 -22.19 6.48 11.32
C ALA A 36 -20.81 7.12 11.51
N LEU A 37 -20.13 7.46 10.42
CA LEU A 37 -18.84 8.16 10.43
C LEU A 37 -18.96 9.67 10.73
N ARG A 38 -20.19 10.20 10.90
CA ARG A 38 -20.45 11.64 11.07
C ARG A 38 -19.78 12.47 9.98
N TRP A 39 -19.80 11.98 8.74
CA TRP A 39 -19.18 12.59 7.56
C TRP A 39 -17.65 12.76 7.64
N LYS A 40 -16.96 12.10 8.59
CA LYS A 40 -15.50 12.12 8.70
C LYS A 40 -14.85 11.11 7.75
N ILE A 41 -14.93 11.38 6.45
CA ILE A 41 -14.52 10.46 5.37
C ILE A 41 -13.05 10.52 4.99
N ASN A 42 -12.27 11.46 5.53
CA ASN A 42 -10.87 11.68 5.16
C ASN A 42 -9.92 11.52 6.36
N PRO A 43 -9.82 10.31 6.96
CA PRO A 43 -8.80 10.04 7.96
C PRO A 43 -7.40 10.04 7.32
N PRO A 44 -6.34 10.39 8.07
CA PRO A 44 -4.97 10.31 7.56
C PRO A 44 -4.61 8.85 7.26
N THR A 45 -4.10 8.59 6.07
CA THR A 45 -3.76 7.24 5.60
C THR A 45 -2.27 6.93 5.77
N VAL A 46 -1.91 5.65 5.80
CA VAL A 46 -0.50 5.19 5.84
C VAL A 46 0.29 5.77 4.66
N VAL A 47 -0.29 5.74 3.45
CA VAL A 47 0.35 6.28 2.23
C VAL A 47 0.58 7.79 2.32
N GLN A 48 -0.33 8.54 2.95
CA GLN A 48 -0.15 9.97 3.19
C GLN A 48 1.02 10.21 4.14
N TYR A 49 1.12 9.46 5.24
CA TYR A 49 2.27 9.54 6.14
C TYR A 49 3.57 9.18 5.43
N ILE A 50 3.61 8.10 4.64
CA ILE A 50 4.81 7.72 3.86
C ILE A 50 5.29 8.91 3.01
N SER A 51 4.37 9.58 2.31
CA SER A 51 4.70 10.71 1.45
C SER A 51 5.37 11.84 2.24
N HIS A 52 4.84 12.17 3.43
CA HIS A 52 5.43 13.17 4.32
C HIS A 52 6.74 12.72 4.96
N LEU A 53 6.86 11.46 5.38
CA LEU A 53 8.09 10.94 5.99
C LEU A 53 9.23 10.97 4.98
N VAL A 54 9.00 10.59 3.72
CA VAL A 54 10.00 10.60 2.64
C VAL A 54 10.44 12.03 2.25
N GLU A 55 9.77 13.09 2.71
CA GLU A 55 10.24 14.47 2.58
C GLU A 55 11.31 14.84 3.63
N LEU A 56 11.44 14.06 4.71
CA LEU A 56 12.42 14.28 5.78
C LEU A 56 13.80 13.68 5.50
N PHE A 57 14.02 13.17 4.27
CA PHE A 57 15.37 12.84 3.82
C PHE A 57 16.26 14.08 3.82
N PRO A 58 17.57 13.93 4.12
CA PRO A 58 18.50 15.06 4.13
C PRO A 58 18.49 15.82 2.81
N THR A 59 18.63 17.16 2.87
CA THR A 59 18.55 18.04 1.70
C THR A 59 19.63 17.75 0.66
N GLN A 60 20.79 17.19 1.07
CA GLN A 60 21.81 16.68 0.14
C GLN A 60 21.30 15.58 -0.82
N CYS A 61 20.17 14.95 -0.50
CA CYS A 61 19.52 13.91 -1.31
C CYS A 61 18.46 14.45 -2.28
N ALA A 62 18.15 15.75 -2.26
CA ALA A 62 17.13 16.33 -3.13
C ALA A 62 17.58 16.55 -4.58
N HIS A 63 18.89 16.69 -4.82
CA HIS A 63 19.45 17.11 -6.12
C HIS A 63 20.50 16.15 -6.73
N SER A 64 20.62 14.94 -6.20
CA SER A 64 21.73 14.01 -6.48
C SER A 64 21.24 12.62 -6.93
N ASP A 65 22.19 11.70 -7.18
CA ASP A 65 21.96 10.29 -7.55
C ASP A 65 21.00 9.53 -6.61
N PHE A 66 20.76 10.06 -5.41
CA PHE A 66 19.82 9.54 -4.42
C PHE A 66 18.34 9.63 -4.85
N SER A 67 18.01 10.40 -5.91
CA SER A 67 16.64 10.54 -6.40
C SER A 67 16.02 9.19 -6.80
N ARG A 68 16.78 8.31 -7.47
CA ARG A 68 16.30 6.96 -7.84
C ARG A 68 16.08 6.09 -6.61
N ALA A 69 17.01 6.13 -5.65
CA ALA A 69 16.88 5.40 -4.39
C ALA A 69 15.65 5.85 -3.60
N ARG A 70 15.45 7.16 -3.45
CA ARG A 70 14.30 7.76 -2.78
C ARG A 70 12.98 7.37 -3.46
N HIS A 71 12.93 7.39 -4.79
CA HIS A 71 11.76 6.92 -5.53
C HIS A 71 11.50 5.42 -5.30
N GLY A 72 12.54 4.58 -5.35
CA GLY A 72 12.42 3.15 -5.05
C GLY A 72 11.90 2.89 -3.63
N ILE A 73 12.38 3.65 -2.64
CA ILE A 73 11.90 3.58 -1.25
C ILE A 73 10.43 3.96 -1.19
N LEU A 74 10.01 5.03 -1.85
CA LEU A 74 8.62 5.47 -1.86
C LEU A 74 7.68 4.39 -2.44
N GLU A 75 8.04 3.80 -3.59
CA GLU A 75 7.22 2.76 -4.22
C GLU A 75 7.19 1.47 -3.38
N MET A 76 8.34 1.02 -2.87
CA MET A 76 8.39 -0.16 -2.00
C MET A 76 7.64 0.07 -0.67
N SER A 77 7.69 1.29 -0.13
CA SER A 77 6.92 1.65 1.07
C SER A 77 5.41 1.60 0.82
N ARG A 78 4.96 2.05 -0.37
CA ARG A 78 3.55 1.94 -0.77
C ARG A 78 3.12 0.49 -0.89
N PHE A 79 3.95 -0.35 -1.49
CA PHE A 79 3.70 -1.79 -1.53
C PHE A 79 3.56 -2.38 -0.12
N PHE A 80 4.47 -2.09 0.82
CA PHE A 80 4.30 -2.52 2.22
C PHE A 80 3.04 -1.95 2.88
N SER A 81 2.62 -0.73 2.54
CA SER A 81 1.37 -0.17 3.06
C SER A 81 0.14 -0.92 2.55
N GLU A 82 0.16 -1.41 1.31
CA GLU A 82 -0.89 -2.29 0.79
C GLU A 82 -0.88 -3.63 1.53
N LEU A 83 0.31 -4.19 1.80
CA LEU A 83 0.44 -5.40 2.62
C LEU A 83 -0.14 -5.23 4.03
N SER A 84 0.06 -4.06 4.64
CA SER A 84 -0.43 -3.77 5.99
C SER A 84 -1.96 -3.86 6.12
N VAL A 85 -2.71 -3.67 5.02
CA VAL A 85 -4.17 -3.71 5.03
C VAL A 85 -4.70 -5.14 5.24
N TYR A 86 -3.94 -6.16 4.84
CA TYR A 86 -4.36 -7.56 4.97
C TYR A 86 -4.37 -8.07 6.43
N GLN A 87 -3.70 -7.37 7.34
CA GLN A 87 -3.58 -7.78 8.73
C GLN A 87 -4.27 -6.78 9.66
N ALA A 88 -5.26 -7.25 10.43
CA ALA A 88 -6.04 -6.42 11.34
C ALA A 88 -5.18 -5.72 12.41
N SER A 89 -4.15 -6.40 12.93
CA SER A 89 -3.24 -5.81 13.91
C SER A 89 -2.51 -4.58 13.36
N LEU A 90 -2.18 -4.57 12.06
CA LEU A 90 -1.53 -3.42 11.43
C LEU A 90 -2.54 -2.35 10.97
N SER A 91 -3.68 -2.75 10.42
CA SER A 91 -4.64 -1.82 9.81
C SER A 91 -5.62 -1.17 10.78
N ILE A 92 -5.94 -1.84 11.90
CA ILE A 92 -6.95 -1.40 12.86
C ILE A 92 -6.31 -0.97 14.19
N GLU A 93 -5.39 -1.77 14.72
CA GLU A 93 -4.87 -1.57 16.09
C GLU A 93 -3.70 -0.58 16.13
N GLN A 94 -2.90 -0.50 15.07
CA GLN A 94 -1.71 0.35 15.00
C GLN A 94 -2.01 1.74 14.46
N ARG A 95 -1.19 2.72 14.89
CA ARG A 95 -1.28 4.09 14.37
C ARG A 95 -0.78 4.14 12.93
N PRO A 96 -1.47 4.80 11.98
CA PRO A 96 -1.03 4.88 10.59
C PRO A 96 0.38 5.44 10.40
N SER A 97 0.84 6.34 11.29
CA SER A 97 2.21 6.88 11.28
C SER A 97 3.28 5.85 11.64
N VAL A 98 2.97 4.93 12.58
CA VAL A 98 3.86 3.84 13.00
C VAL A 98 4.03 2.83 11.86
N VAL A 99 2.90 2.44 11.25
CA VAL A 99 2.89 1.54 10.09
C VAL A 99 3.65 2.18 8.93
N ALA A 100 3.40 3.46 8.63
CA ALA A 100 4.09 4.19 7.57
C ALA A 100 5.61 4.22 7.77
N PHE A 101 6.07 4.54 8.97
CA PHE A 101 7.50 4.55 9.26
C PHE A 101 8.12 3.16 9.17
N SER A 102 7.41 2.13 9.64
CA SER A 102 7.82 0.73 9.51
C SER A 102 7.96 0.29 8.05
N CYS A 103 7.01 0.70 7.20
CA CYS A 103 7.08 0.48 5.74
C CYS A 103 8.32 1.12 5.13
N VAL A 104 8.60 2.39 5.49
CA VAL A 104 9.77 3.13 4.98
C VAL A 104 11.08 2.48 5.43
N LEU A 105 11.18 2.06 6.68
CA LEU A 105 12.40 1.43 7.18
C LEU A 105 12.67 0.08 6.52
N ASN A 106 11.64 -0.75 6.32
CA ASN A 106 11.76 -2.01 5.59
C ASN A 106 12.12 -1.76 4.11
N ALA A 107 11.49 -0.78 3.45
CA ALA A 107 11.82 -0.40 2.08
C ALA A 107 13.28 0.10 1.94
N MET A 108 13.78 0.85 2.92
CA MET A 108 15.17 1.30 2.94
C MET A 108 16.14 0.12 2.96
N GLU A 109 15.87 -0.93 3.73
CA GLU A 109 16.74 -2.13 3.79
C GLU A 109 16.83 -2.88 2.46
N CYS A 110 15.80 -2.79 1.61
CA CYS A 110 15.84 -3.36 0.26
C CYS A 110 16.75 -2.58 -0.71
N VAL A 111 17.17 -1.35 -0.36
CA VAL A 111 18.05 -0.54 -1.20
C VAL A 111 19.51 -0.78 -0.81
N SER A 112 20.39 -0.89 -1.81
CA SER A 112 21.83 -1.08 -1.57
C SER A 112 22.48 0.08 -0.81
N THR A 113 23.57 -0.19 -0.09
CA THR A 113 24.36 0.84 0.62
C THR A 113 25.10 1.78 -0.32
N VAL A 114 25.35 1.35 -1.56
CA VAL A 114 25.93 2.20 -2.62
C VAL A 114 24.92 3.26 -3.05
N SER A 115 23.65 2.86 -3.22
CA SER A 115 22.57 3.76 -3.64
C SER A 115 22.03 4.62 -2.49
N LEU A 116 22.16 4.18 -1.24
CA LEU A 116 21.80 4.97 -0.07
C LEU A 116 22.78 4.68 1.08
N PRO A 117 23.81 5.52 1.27
CA PRO A 117 24.84 5.34 2.30
C PRO A 117 24.27 5.32 3.72
N TYR A 118 25.00 4.65 4.63
CA TYR A 118 24.59 4.52 6.03
C TYR A 118 24.41 5.87 6.74
N SER A 119 25.28 6.84 6.49
CA SER A 119 25.17 8.20 7.06
C SER A 119 23.84 8.85 6.71
N VAL A 120 23.41 8.76 5.45
CA VAL A 120 22.14 9.32 4.98
C VAL A 120 20.95 8.62 5.64
N ARG A 121 21.02 7.30 5.82
CA ARG A 121 19.98 6.53 6.53
C ARG A 121 19.86 6.98 7.98
N GLN A 122 20.99 7.16 8.65
CA GLN A 122 21.03 7.60 10.04
C GLN A 122 20.52 9.03 10.20
N ASP A 123 20.87 9.93 9.29
CA ASP A 123 20.36 11.30 9.25
C ASP A 123 18.84 11.31 9.05
N PHE A 124 18.32 10.48 8.14
CA PHE A 124 16.89 10.32 7.94
C PHE A 124 16.17 9.89 9.22
N VAL A 125 16.62 8.81 9.87
CA VAL A 125 16.01 8.32 11.13
C VAL A 125 16.08 9.39 12.22
N THR A 126 17.19 10.13 12.29
CA THR A 126 17.36 11.24 13.23
C THR A 126 16.39 12.38 12.94
N ASN A 127 16.18 12.75 11.68
CA ASN A 127 15.22 13.79 11.28
C ASN A 127 13.78 13.39 11.63
N ILE A 128 13.42 12.13 11.38
CA ILE A 128 12.10 11.58 11.76
C ILE A 128 11.89 11.66 13.26
N ALA A 129 12.87 11.21 14.05
CA ALA A 129 12.79 11.25 15.51
C ALA A 129 12.68 12.68 16.06
N LYS A 130 13.35 13.65 15.43
CA LYS A 130 13.25 15.07 15.79
C LYS A 130 11.88 15.66 15.45
N ALA A 131 11.33 15.33 14.27
CA ALA A 131 10.08 15.90 13.78
C ALA A 131 8.82 15.26 14.38
N THR A 132 8.88 13.98 14.75
CA THR A 132 7.69 13.18 15.09
C THR A 132 7.77 12.48 16.44
N HIS A 133 8.94 12.47 17.09
CA HIS A 133 9.26 11.66 18.27
C HIS A 133 9.20 10.14 18.05
N LEU A 134 8.95 9.68 16.83
CA LEU A 134 8.94 8.26 16.48
C LEU A 134 10.38 7.76 16.32
N ARG A 135 10.71 6.64 16.99
CA ARG A 135 12.05 6.05 16.95
C ARG A 135 12.00 4.63 16.41
N GLU A 136 13.04 4.24 15.69
CA GLU A 136 13.16 2.90 15.09
C GLU A 136 13.08 1.77 16.14
N GLY A 137 13.63 1.99 17.33
CA GLY A 137 13.63 0.99 18.42
C GLY A 137 12.37 0.98 19.31
N MET A 138 11.30 1.70 18.94
CA MET A 138 10.03 1.59 19.66
C MET A 138 9.39 0.22 19.39
N MET A 139 8.86 -0.41 20.43
CA MET A 139 8.26 -1.75 20.35
C MET A 139 7.22 -1.85 19.22
N GLU A 140 6.30 -0.90 19.16
CA GLU A 140 5.26 -0.81 18.11
C GLU A 140 5.85 -0.71 16.69
N VAL A 141 7.00 -0.06 16.51
CA VAL A 141 7.70 0.01 15.22
C VAL A 141 8.38 -1.33 14.92
N CYS A 142 9.07 -1.92 15.88
CA CYS A 142 9.76 -3.21 15.70
C CYS A 142 8.78 -4.34 15.37
N GLU A 143 7.63 -4.39 16.04
CA GLU A 143 6.56 -5.36 15.80
C GLU A 143 5.96 -5.16 14.41
N ALA A 144 5.57 -3.93 14.06
CA ALA A 144 5.01 -3.64 12.75
C ALA A 144 5.98 -3.99 11.61
N ARG A 145 7.28 -3.73 11.79
CA ARG A 145 8.31 -4.12 10.83
C ARG A 145 8.44 -5.63 10.68
N SER A 146 8.42 -6.36 11.79
CA SER A 146 8.53 -7.82 11.80
C SER A 146 7.35 -8.45 11.07
N HIS A 147 6.11 -8.02 11.37
CA HIS A 147 4.91 -8.49 10.69
C HIS A 147 4.93 -8.21 9.18
N LEU A 148 5.32 -7.00 8.77
CA LEU A 148 5.41 -6.64 7.35
C LEU A 148 6.42 -7.51 6.58
N ARG A 149 7.53 -7.91 7.23
CA ARG A 149 8.53 -8.79 6.61
C ARG A 149 8.01 -10.22 6.46
N GLU A 150 7.33 -10.72 7.48
CA GLU A 150 6.70 -12.05 7.46
C GLU A 150 5.66 -12.15 6.34
N LEU A 151 4.80 -11.14 6.22
CA LEU A 151 3.82 -11.04 5.12
C LEU A 151 4.49 -11.01 3.76
N HIS A 152 5.57 -10.22 3.62
CA HIS A 152 6.33 -10.16 2.37
C HIS A 152 6.97 -11.50 2.00
N SER A 153 7.56 -12.22 2.96
CA SER A 153 8.13 -13.56 2.72
C SER A 153 7.05 -14.52 2.24
N THR A 154 5.93 -14.57 2.95
CA THR A 154 4.79 -15.45 2.64
C THR A 154 4.26 -15.21 1.21
N ILE A 155 4.13 -13.94 0.81
CA ILE A 155 3.66 -13.59 -0.54
C ILE A 155 4.72 -13.94 -1.59
N SER A 156 6.00 -13.69 -1.30
CA SER A 156 7.08 -14.05 -2.21
C SER A 156 7.14 -15.55 -2.45
N GLU A 157 6.97 -16.37 -1.42
CA GLU A 157 6.95 -17.84 -1.51
C GLU A 157 5.76 -18.34 -2.35
N ASN A 158 4.56 -17.83 -2.08
CA ASN A 158 3.34 -18.21 -2.81
C ASN A 158 3.38 -17.81 -4.31
N GLN A 159 4.15 -16.79 -4.69
CA GLN A 159 4.34 -16.43 -6.11
C GLN A 159 5.19 -17.47 -6.88
N PHE A 160 6.07 -18.22 -6.21
CA PHE A 160 6.82 -19.30 -6.85
C PHE A 160 5.98 -20.58 -7.04
N ASP A 161 5.04 -20.87 -6.15
CA ASP A 161 4.21 -22.09 -6.22
C ASP A 161 3.16 -22.07 -7.34
N LEU A 162 2.71 -20.89 -7.79
CA LEU A 162 1.82 -20.76 -8.96
C LEU A 162 2.51 -21.03 -10.31
N SER A 163 3.81 -21.36 -10.29
CA SER A 163 4.60 -21.73 -11.47
C SER A 163 4.75 -23.24 -11.66
N GLY A 164 4.24 -24.06 -10.73
CA GLY A 164 4.44 -25.51 -10.71
C GLY A 164 3.14 -26.29 -10.60
N ASP A 165 2.38 -26.37 -11.68
CA ASP A 165 1.66 -27.58 -12.14
C ASP A 165 0.79 -27.26 -13.37
N THR A 166 1.44 -27.21 -14.54
CA THR A 166 0.75 -27.16 -15.82
C THR A 166 0.41 -28.58 -16.28
N THR A 167 -0.56 -29.21 -15.62
CA THR A 167 -1.34 -30.30 -16.23
C THR A 167 -2.83 -30.03 -16.01
N TYR A 168 -3.32 -28.94 -16.61
CA TYR A 168 -4.76 -28.74 -16.76
C TYR A 168 -5.25 -29.49 -17.99
N ASN A 169 -5.97 -30.58 -17.72
CA ASN A 169 -6.77 -31.31 -18.69
C ASN A 169 -7.84 -30.35 -19.24
N ASP A 170 -7.76 -30.09 -20.54
CA ASP A 170 -8.72 -29.32 -21.32
C ASP A 170 -10.04 -30.09 -21.40
N ASN A 171 -11.04 -29.68 -20.62
CA ASN A 171 -12.48 -29.93 -20.83
C ASN A 171 -13.32 -29.19 -19.78
N GLY A 172 -13.56 -27.90 -20.01
CA GLY A 172 -14.49 -27.13 -19.19
C GLY A 172 -14.36 -25.63 -19.42
N ALA A 173 -15.16 -25.11 -20.35
CA ALA A 173 -15.18 -23.71 -20.76
C ALA A 173 -15.10 -22.71 -19.58
N SER A 174 -14.01 -21.95 -19.53
CA SER A 174 -13.91 -20.70 -18.77
C SER A 174 -14.19 -19.48 -19.67
N PRO A 175 -14.72 -18.38 -19.12
CA PRO A 175 -15.40 -17.35 -19.90
C PRO A 175 -14.44 -16.50 -20.74
N VAL A 176 -14.83 -16.26 -21.99
CA VAL A 176 -14.18 -15.34 -22.92
C VAL A 176 -14.35 -13.90 -22.42
N CYS A 177 -13.25 -13.23 -22.09
CA CYS A 177 -13.22 -11.78 -21.87
C CYS A 177 -13.56 -11.08 -23.20
N VAL A 178 -14.73 -10.45 -23.27
CA VAL A 178 -15.18 -9.74 -24.47
C VAL A 178 -14.29 -8.53 -24.73
N SER A 179 -13.45 -8.64 -25.76
CA SER A 179 -12.72 -7.51 -26.33
C SER A 179 -13.55 -6.88 -27.44
N GLY A 180 -13.82 -5.58 -27.31
CA GLY A 180 -14.15 -4.67 -28.42
C GLY A 180 -15.49 -4.88 -29.14
N ARG A 181 -16.52 -4.11 -28.75
CA ARG A 181 -17.67 -3.85 -29.64
C ARG A 181 -17.47 -2.49 -30.32
N GLN A 182 -17.02 -2.51 -31.58
CA GLN A 182 -17.26 -1.43 -32.52
C GLN A 182 -18.76 -1.48 -32.89
N VAL A 183 -19.46 -0.37 -32.72
CA VAL A 183 -20.86 -0.22 -33.14
C VAL A 183 -20.85 0.74 -34.33
N LEU A 184 -21.48 0.31 -35.41
CA LEU A 184 -21.85 1.11 -36.58
C LEU A 184 -22.97 2.10 -36.22
#